data_AF-A0A9W9YJH5-F1
#
_entry.id   AF-A0A9W9YJH5-F1
#
_cell.length_a   1.000
_cell.length_b   1.000
_cell.length_c   1.000
_cell.angle_alpha   90.00
_cell.angle_beta   90.00
_cell.angle_gamma   90.00
#
_symmetry.space_group_name_H-M   'P 1'
#
loop_
_entity.id
_entity.type
_entity.pdbx_description
1 polymer ?
#
loop_
_entity_poly.entity_id
_entity_poly.type
_entity_poly.pdbx_seq_one_letter_code
_entity_poly.pdbx_strand_id
1 'polypeptide(L)'
;MNTLLSPQNYELLFDSLPARDLAFSLARIYIASLLIEHASWEVAKDQDIEVAKRWCQQDLTPVLTHLRHNAYDAKSSACDLALVMKGHPEFTRTP
;
A
#
# COMPACT_ATOMS: atom_id res chain seq x y z
N MET A 1 -9.43 0.09 -15.91
CA MET A 1 -8.79 -0.41 -14.66
C MET A 1 -7.47 0.34 -14.55
N ASN A 2 -7.31 1.26 -13.59
CA ASN A 2 -6.03 1.95 -13.41
C ASN A 2 -5.07 0.96 -12.77
N THR A 3 -4.14 0.44 -13.56
CA THR A 3 -3.11 -0.47 -13.09
C THR A 3 -1.87 0.33 -12.73
N LEU A 4 -1.06 -0.19 -11.80
CA LEU A 4 0.27 0.36 -11.50
C LEU A 4 1.14 0.48 -12.76
N LEU A 5 0.96 -0.43 -13.73
CA LEU A 5 1.71 -0.50 -14.98
C LEU A 5 1.12 0.35 -16.11
N SER A 6 0.09 1.15 -15.82
CA SER A 6 -0.42 2.11 -16.80
C SER A 6 0.67 3.16 -17.07
N PRO A 7 0.93 3.58 -18.32
CA PRO A 7 2.01 4.51 -18.65
C PRO A 7 1.99 5.81 -17.85
N GLN A 8 0.80 6.25 -17.45
CA GLN A 8 0.55 7.45 -16.64
C GLN A 8 1.07 7.34 -15.19
N ASN A 9 1.31 6.11 -14.71
CA ASN A 9 1.73 5.79 -13.36
C ASN A 9 3.19 5.35 -13.28
N TYR A 10 3.94 5.31 -14.39
CA TYR A 10 5.34 4.88 -14.37
C TYR A 10 6.25 5.82 -13.57
N GLU A 11 5.97 7.12 -13.59
CA GLU A 11 6.68 8.09 -12.75
C GLU A 11 6.51 7.77 -11.25
N LEU A 12 5.36 7.21 -10.85
CA LEU A 12 5.11 6.81 -9.45
C LEU A 12 5.99 5.62 -9.02
N LEU A 13 6.50 4.80 -9.95
CA LEU A 13 7.42 3.71 -9.60
C LEU A 13 8.81 4.23 -9.21
N PHE A 14 9.17 5.43 -9.65
CA PHE A 14 10.44 6.09 -9.32
C PHE A 14 10.31 7.11 -8.18
N ASP A 15 9.09 7.41 -7.75
CA ASP A 15 8.80 8.30 -6.63
C ASP A 15 8.92 7.56 -5.28
N SER A 16 9.42 8.27 -4.28
CA SER A 16 9.48 7.80 -2.89
C SER A 16 8.11 7.77 -2.20
N LEU A 17 7.12 8.56 -2.68
CA LEU A 17 5.80 8.67 -2.07
C LEU A 17 5.07 7.31 -1.92
N PRO A 18 4.91 6.49 -2.98
CA PRO A 18 4.25 5.18 -2.86
C PRO A 18 5.18 4.06 -2.39
N ALA A 19 6.47 4.30 -2.15
CA ALA A 19 7.47 3.24 -1.95
C ALA A 19 7.11 2.29 -0.80
N ARG A 20 6.62 2.83 0.32
CA ARG A 20 6.16 2.02 1.47
C ARG A 20 4.98 1.15 1.08
N ASP A 21 3.98 1.72 0.42
CA ASP A 21 2.75 1.01 0.10
C ASP A 21 3.01 -0.06 -0.97
N LEU A 22 3.95 0.18 -1.89
CA LEU A 22 4.45 -0.82 -2.83
C LEU A 22 5.14 -1.98 -2.09
N ALA A 23 6.08 -1.69 -1.19
CA ALA A 23 6.77 -2.70 -0.41
C ALA A 23 5.79 -3.55 0.44
N PHE A 24 4.80 -2.91 1.06
CA PHE A 24 3.76 -3.60 1.83
C PHE A 24 2.86 -4.45 0.94
N SER A 25 2.56 -4.00 -0.28
CA SER A 25 1.77 -4.79 -1.24
C SER A 25 2.50 -6.07 -1.62
N LEU A 26 3.80 -5.96 -1.94
CA LEU A 26 4.64 -7.13 -2.22
C LEU A 26 4.69 -8.09 -1.03
N ALA A 27 4.95 -7.56 0.17
CA ALA A 27 5.00 -8.37 1.39
C ALA A 27 3.67 -9.10 1.65
N ARG A 28 2.54 -8.40 1.53
CA ARG A 28 1.20 -8.99 1.79
C ARG A 28 0.84 -10.07 0.79
N ILE A 29 1.11 -9.86 -0.50
CA ILE A 29 0.89 -10.87 -1.54
C ILE A 29 1.77 -12.09 -1.27
N TYR A 30 3.04 -11.89 -0.94
CA TYR A 30 3.97 -12.99 -0.70
C TYR A 30 3.59 -13.80 0.55
N ILE A 31 3.22 -13.12 1.65
CA ILE A 31 2.69 -13.78 2.85
C ILE A 31 1.41 -14.54 2.52
N ALA A 32 0.51 -13.97 1.72
CA ALA A 32 -0.71 -14.65 1.30
C ALA A 32 -0.39 -15.95 0.54
N SER A 33 0.59 -15.93 -0.39
CA SER A 33 1.00 -17.15 -1.10
C SER A 33 1.57 -18.21 -0.17
N LEU A 34 2.40 -17.82 0.81
CA LEU A 34 2.97 -18.76 1.77
C LEU A 34 1.91 -19.36 2.71
N LEU A 35 0.94 -18.55 3.14
CA LEU A 35 -0.18 -19.04 3.96
C LEU A 35 -1.07 -20.01 3.19
N ILE A 36 -1.35 -19.74 1.91
CA ILE A 36 -2.11 -20.64 1.04
C ILE A 36 -1.34 -21.95 0.83
N GLU A 37 -0.03 -21.88 0.57
CA GLU A 37 0.82 -23.05 0.43
C GLU A 37 0.78 -23.91 1.71
N HIS A 38 0.97 -23.28 2.86
CA HIS A 38 0.93 -23.97 4.16
C HIS A 38 -0.44 -24.62 4.44
N ALA A 39 -1.53 -23.89 4.19
CA ALA A 39 -2.89 -24.40 4.36
C ALA A 39 -3.24 -25.54 3.40
N SER A 40 -2.46 -25.74 2.34
CA SER A 40 -2.66 -26.81 1.35
C SER A 40 -1.90 -28.11 1.70
N TRP A 41 -1.16 -28.14 2.80
CA TRP A 41 -0.42 -29.33 3.22
C TRP A 41 -1.34 -30.42 3.77
N GLU A 42 -0.97 -31.69 3.60
CA GLU A 42 -1.76 -32.84 4.08
C GLU A 42 -1.99 -32.84 5.60
N VAL A 43 -1.10 -32.20 6.35
CA VAL A 43 -1.15 -32.10 7.82
C VAL A 43 -1.67 -30.74 8.31
N ALA A 44 -2.13 -29.87 7.40
CA ALA A 44 -2.69 -28.57 7.75
C ALA A 44 -3.96 -28.74 8.58
N LYS A 45 -4.15 -27.86 9.56
CA LYS A 45 -5.34 -27.82 10.41
C LYS A 45 -6.36 -26.86 9.82
N ASP A 46 -7.62 -27.02 10.23
CA ASP A 46 -8.70 -26.08 9.88
C ASP A 46 -8.33 -24.62 10.24
N GLN A 47 -7.56 -24.43 11.32
CA GLN A 47 -7.07 -23.11 11.71
C GLN A 47 -6.13 -22.49 10.66
N ASP A 48 -5.28 -23.28 10.01
CA ASP A 48 -4.34 -22.80 9.00
C ASP A 48 -5.09 -22.32 7.75
N ILE A 49 -6.14 -23.05 7.38
CA ILE A 49 -7.07 -22.68 6.30
C ILE A 49 -7.80 -21.37 6.64
N GLU A 50 -8.32 -21.24 7.85
CA GLU A 50 -9.03 -20.02 8.27
C GLU A 50 -8.11 -18.80 8.39
N VAL A 51 -6.85 -18.98 8.80
CA VAL A 51 -5.84 -17.91 8.79
C VAL A 51 -5.55 -17.45 7.37
N ALA A 52 -5.30 -18.38 6.43
CA ALA A 52 -5.05 -18.04 5.03
C ALA A 52 -6.24 -17.29 4.41
N LYS A 53 -7.48 -17.76 4.65
CA LYS A 53 -8.69 -17.06 4.19
C LYS A 53 -8.79 -15.64 4.74
N ARG A 54 -8.64 -15.46 6.05
CA ARG A 54 -8.74 -14.15 6.70
C ARG A 54 -7.66 -13.19 6.23
N TRP A 55 -6.45 -13.68 6.00
CA TRP A 55 -5.37 -12.87 5.44
C TRP A 55 -5.71 -12.37 4.04
N CYS A 56 -6.17 -13.27 3.15
CA CYS A 56 -6.53 -12.94 1.77
C CYS A 56 -7.75 -12.02 1.63
N GLN A 57 -8.58 -11.89 2.67
CA GLN A 57 -9.69 -10.93 2.70
C GLN A 57 -9.26 -9.48 2.97
N GLN A 58 -8.03 -9.27 3.46
CA GLN A 58 -7.49 -7.94 3.67
C GLN A 58 -7.11 -7.28 2.33
N ASP A 59 -6.84 -5.98 2.37
CA ASP A 59 -6.24 -5.30 1.22
C ASP A 59 -4.80 -5.77 1.02
N LEU A 60 -4.58 -6.65 0.04
CA LEU A 60 -3.26 -7.16 -0.31
C LEU A 60 -2.44 -6.16 -1.15
N THR A 61 -3.08 -5.14 -1.70
CA THR A 61 -2.45 -4.17 -2.61
C THR A 61 -2.75 -2.73 -2.16
N PRO A 62 -2.32 -2.30 -0.96
CA PRO A 62 -2.54 -0.93 -0.47
C PRO A 62 -2.05 0.12 -1.47
N VAL A 63 -1.02 -0.19 -2.25
CA VAL A 63 -0.53 0.72 -3.29
C VAL A 63 -1.60 1.05 -4.33
N LEU A 64 -2.38 0.06 -4.78
CA LEU A 64 -3.46 0.24 -5.75
C LEU A 64 -4.68 0.88 -5.11
N THR A 65 -4.98 0.52 -3.87
CA THR A 65 -6.07 1.14 -3.12
C THR A 65 -5.83 2.62 -2.95
N HIS A 66 -4.66 3.04 -2.46
CA HIS A 66 -4.31 4.44 -2.29
C HIS A 66 -4.16 5.19 -3.63
N LEU A 67 -3.63 4.53 -4.67
CA LEU A 67 -3.60 5.10 -6.02
C LEU A 67 -5.00 5.47 -6.53
N ARG A 68 -5.99 4.59 -6.30
CA ARG A 68 -7.40 4.83 -6.68
C ARG A 68 -8.04 5.98 -5.91
N HIS A 69 -7.51 6.32 -4.74
CA HIS A 69 -7.94 7.47 -3.94
C HIS A 69 -7.14 8.75 -4.26
N ASN A 70 -6.26 8.72 -5.27
CA ASN A 70 -5.36 9.81 -5.66
C ASN A 70 -4.38 10.21 -4.55
N ALA A 71 -4.02 9.30 -3.65
CA ALA A 71 -3.18 9.63 -2.49
C ALA A 71 -1.73 10.04 -2.84
N TYR A 72 -1.30 9.80 -4.08
CA TYR A 72 0.06 10.12 -4.55
C TYR A 72 0.11 11.35 -5.46
N ASP A 73 -0.99 12.10 -5.59
CA ASP A 73 -0.99 13.32 -6.39
C ASP A 73 -0.34 14.48 -5.62
N ALA A 74 0.12 15.50 -6.36
CA ALA A 74 0.77 16.67 -5.78
C ALA A 74 -0.14 17.41 -4.78
N LYS A 75 -1.46 17.33 -4.97
CA LYS A 75 -2.45 17.94 -4.10
C LYS A 75 -2.48 17.25 -2.72
N SER A 76 -2.54 15.93 -2.69
CA SER A 76 -2.54 15.12 -1.46
C SER A 76 -1.23 15.31 -0.70
N SER A 77 -0.10 15.28 -1.41
CA SER A 77 1.22 15.57 -0.81
C SER A 77 1.29 16.97 -0.18
N ALA A 78 0.74 17.99 -0.85
CA ALA A 78 0.67 19.35 -0.28
C ALA A 78 -0.26 19.42 0.95
N CYS A 79 -1.38 18.70 0.94
CA CYS A 79 -2.27 18.59 2.10
C CYS A 79 -1.58 17.87 3.27
N ASP A 80 -0.83 16.80 3.02
CA ASP A 80 -0.08 16.07 4.05
C ASP A 80 1.02 16.96 4.66
N LEU A 81 1.76 17.70 3.83
CA LEU A 81 2.74 18.66 4.30
C LEU A 81 2.09 19.73 5.18
N ALA A 82 0.98 20.32 4.74
CA ALA A 82 0.25 21.31 5.51
C ALA A 82 -0.29 20.72 6.82
N LEU A 83 -0.83 19.50 6.80
CA LEU A 83 -1.33 18.82 7.99
C LEU A 83 -0.23 18.62 9.04
N VAL A 84 0.97 18.19 8.61
CA VAL A 84 2.11 17.92 9.49
C VAL A 84 2.77 19.21 9.99
N MET A 85 2.91 20.21 9.12
CA MET A 85 3.73 21.40 9.40
C MET A 85 2.93 22.63 9.84
N LYS A 86 1.60 22.59 9.83
CA LYS A 86 0.78 23.73 10.27
C LYS A 86 1.10 24.11 11.72
N GLY A 87 1.51 25.36 11.91
CA GLY A 87 1.91 25.90 13.22
C GLY A 87 3.39 25.73 13.56
N HIS A 88 4.18 25.07 12.69
CA HIS A 88 5.62 24.99 12.88
C HIS A 88 6.27 26.37 12.60
N PRO A 89 7.10 26.92 13.51
CA PRO A 89 7.63 28.29 13.41
C PRO A 89 8.35 28.60 12.10
N GLU A 90 9.08 27.63 11.54
CA GLU A 90 9.81 27.79 10.28
C GLU A 90 8.92 27.60 9.05
N PHE A 91 7.80 26.87 9.18
CA PHE A 91 6.85 26.65 8.10
C PHE A 91 5.89 27.83 7.92
N THR A 92 5.56 28.52 9.03
CA THR A 92 4.81 29.78 9.00
C THR A 92 5.66 30.98 8.55
N ARG A 93 6.98 30.83 8.46
CA ARG A 93 7.90 31.85 7.92
C ARG A 93 8.11 31.67 6.41
N THR A 94 7.03 31.55 5.65
CA THR A 94 7.09 31.87 4.21
C THR A 94 6.61 33.31 4.04
N PRO A 95 7.37 34.19 3.35
CA PRO A 95 7.03 35.61 3.20
C PRO A 95 5.70 35.86 2.49
#